data_AF-A0A6J6KBJ9-F1
#
_entry.id   AF-A0A6J6KBJ9-F1
#
_cell.length_a   1.000
_cell.length_b   1.000
_cell.length_c   1.000
_cell.angle_alpha   90.00
_cell.angle_beta   90.00
_cell.angle_gamma   90.00
#
_symmetry.space_group_name_H-M   'P 1'
#
loop_
_entity.id
_entity.type
_entity.pdbx_description
1 polymer ?
#
loop_
_entity_poly.entity_id
_entity_poly.type
_entity_poly.pdbx_seq_one_letter_code
_entity_poly.pdbx_strand_id
1 'polypeptide(L)'
;MSIFKSVGMGLIVGFSSVLLHNLYSPFGLIAALLLTFVGIRAIGQLFFFRRYQVIFSLAWLLIVIRAGSPGLADEILIYGNTPGNIFLLGGLVVLLLGLITPKSLNR
;
A
#
# COMPACT_ATOMS: atom_id res chain seq x y z
N MET A 1 8.77 -9.67 17.03
CA MET A 1 9.57 -8.72 16.22
C MET A 1 9.09 -8.57 14.76
N SER A 2 8.76 -9.64 14.04
CA SER A 2 8.33 -9.58 12.63
C SER A 2 6.98 -8.89 12.39
N ILE A 3 6.04 -8.96 13.35
CA ILE A 3 4.73 -8.27 13.29
C ILE A 3 4.93 -6.75 13.24
N PHE A 4 5.64 -6.17 14.21
CA PHE A 4 5.92 -4.74 14.26
C PHE A 4 6.62 -4.22 12.99
N LYS A 5 7.57 -4.99 12.45
CA LYS A 5 8.23 -4.66 11.18
C LYS A 5 7.25 -4.66 10.00
N SER A 6 6.34 -5.63 9.95
CA SER A 6 5.32 -5.72 8.89
C SER A 6 4.31 -4.58 8.98
N VAL A 7 3.86 -4.25 10.19
CA VAL A 7 2.98 -3.09 10.44
C VAL A 7 3.70 -1.80 10.05
N GLY A 8 4.89 -1.56 10.58
CA GLY A 8 5.66 -0.34 10.31
C GLY A 8 5.93 -0.15 8.82
N MET A 9 6.31 -1.21 8.10
CA MET A 9 6.50 -1.13 6.65
C MET A 9 5.17 -0.84 5.92
N GLY A 10 4.06 -1.45 6.34
CA GLY A 10 2.74 -1.19 5.76
C GLY A 10 2.29 0.26 5.96
N LEU A 11 2.54 0.82 7.14
CA LEU A 11 2.26 2.23 7.44
C LEU A 11 3.14 3.15 6.57
N ILE A 12 4.46 2.93 6.52
CA ILE A 12 5.38 3.79 5.75
C ILE A 12 5.04 3.75 4.25
N VAL A 13 4.82 2.54 3.71
CA VAL A 13 4.46 2.37 2.30
C VAL A 13 3.08 2.99 2.03
N GLY A 14 2.09 2.76 2.89
CA GLY A 14 0.76 3.37 2.76
C GLY A 14 0.83 4.89 2.74
N PHE A 15 1.53 5.50 3.69
CA PHE A 15 1.69 6.94 3.77
C PHE A 15 2.41 7.50 2.54
N SER A 16 3.50 6.87 2.13
CA SER A 16 4.27 7.29 0.95
C SER A 16 3.43 7.19 -0.33
N SER A 17 2.67 6.11 -0.49
CA SER A 17 1.78 5.93 -1.64
C SER A 17 0.66 6.99 -1.67
N VAL A 18 0.10 7.36 -0.52
CA VAL A 18 -0.87 8.46 -0.40
C VAL A 18 -0.26 9.79 -0.82
N LEU A 19 0.97 10.10 -0.44
CA LEU A 19 1.60 11.34 -0.89
C LEU A 19 1.91 11.32 -2.39
N LEU A 20 2.32 10.17 -2.92
CA LEU A 20 2.74 10.02 -4.32
C LEU A 20 1.57 10.05 -5.30
N HIS A 21 0.41 9.46 -4.97
CA HIS A 21 -0.63 9.20 -5.98
C HIS A 21 -1.16 10.46 -6.68
N ASN A 22 -1.16 11.61 -5.99
CA ASN A 22 -1.62 12.90 -6.52
C ASN A 22 -0.49 13.88 -6.84
N LEU A 23 0.78 13.55 -6.58
CA LEU A 23 1.89 14.50 -6.74
C LEU A 23 2.13 14.91 -8.20
N TYR A 24 2.05 13.96 -9.13
CA TYR A 24 2.23 14.23 -10.57
C TYR A 24 1.46 13.23 -11.43
N SER A 25 0.24 13.56 -11.82
CA SER A 25 -0.60 12.64 -12.60
C SER A 25 -0.10 12.49 -14.05
N PRO A 26 -0.03 11.27 -14.62
CA PRO A 26 -0.39 9.96 -14.05
C PRO A 26 0.78 9.23 -13.35
N PHE A 27 2.00 9.75 -13.43
CA PHE A 27 3.21 9.05 -12.99
C PHE A 27 3.25 8.79 -11.49
N GLY A 28 2.74 9.71 -10.67
CA GLY A 28 2.62 9.58 -9.22
C GLY A 28 1.71 8.43 -8.81
N LEU A 29 0.58 8.26 -9.51
CA LEU A 29 -0.33 7.14 -9.32
C LEU A 29 0.35 5.80 -9.66
N ILE A 30 1.04 5.74 -10.80
CA ILE A 30 1.79 4.54 -11.21
C ILE A 30 2.87 4.22 -10.17
N ALA A 31 3.62 5.23 -9.72
CA ALA A 31 4.66 5.07 -8.71
C ALA A 31 4.08 4.58 -7.36
N ALA A 32 2.93 5.10 -6.94
CA ALA A 32 2.25 4.67 -5.71
C ALA A 32 1.81 3.20 -5.78
N LEU A 33 1.29 2.75 -6.93
CA LEU A 33 0.91 1.35 -7.14
C LEU A 33 2.14 0.43 -7.19
N LEU A 34 3.20 0.83 -7.89
CA LEU A 34 4.46 0.09 -7.93
C LEU A 34 5.10 -0.02 -6.55
N LEU A 35 5.13 1.07 -5.78
CA LEU A 35 5.65 1.08 -4.42
C LEU A 35 4.87 0.12 -3.52
N THR A 36 3.54 0.11 -3.65
CA THR A 36 2.67 -0.82 -2.92
C THR A 36 2.98 -2.28 -3.28
N PHE A 37 3.17 -2.58 -4.58
CA PHE A 37 3.53 -3.92 -5.05
C PHE A 37 4.91 -4.37 -4.55
N VAL A 38 5.91 -3.51 -4.67
CA VAL A 38 7.27 -3.79 -4.21
C VAL A 38 7.28 -3.98 -2.69
N GLY A 39 6.54 -3.14 -1.95
CA GLY A 39 6.43 -3.23 -0.49
C GLY A 39 5.89 -4.58 -0.01
N ILE A 40 4.77 -5.04 -0.58
CA ILE A 40 4.19 -6.34 -0.20
C ILE A 40 5.08 -7.52 -0.63
N ARG A 41 5.77 -7.42 -1.77
CA ARG A 41 6.72 -8.44 -2.24
C ARG A 41 7.94 -8.50 -1.32
N ALA A 42 8.48 -7.35 -0.91
CA ALA A 42 9.61 -7.27 0.02
C ALA A 42 9.28 -7.95 1.36
N ILE A 43 8.11 -7.67 1.94
CA ILE A 43 7.65 -8.35 3.17
C ILE A 43 7.46 -9.85 2.95
N GLY A 44 6.92 -10.24 1.80
CA GLY A 44 6.74 -11.64 1.42
C GLY A 44 8.06 -12.42 1.39
N GLN A 45 9.11 -11.80 0.87
CA GLN A 45 10.47 -12.35 0.77
C GLN A 45 11.22 -12.32 2.11
N LEU A 46 11.07 -11.26 2.91
CA LEU A 46 11.79 -11.10 4.17
C LEU A 46 11.34 -12.11 5.24
N PHE A 47 10.04 -12.42 5.30
CA PHE A 47 9.48 -13.22 6.38
C PHE A 47 8.93 -14.59 5.95
N PHE A 48 8.87 -14.91 4.65
CA PHE A 48 8.41 -16.18 4.07
C PHE A 48 6.98 -16.66 4.41
N PHE A 49 6.29 -16.10 5.42
CA PHE A 49 4.90 -16.42 5.76
C PHE A 49 3.91 -15.41 5.18
N ARG A 50 2.77 -15.90 4.67
CA ARG A 50 1.69 -15.05 4.11
C ARG A 50 1.04 -14.15 5.17
N ARG A 51 0.99 -14.57 6.44
CA ARG A 51 0.41 -13.79 7.54
C ARG A 51 1.00 -12.39 7.68
N TYR A 52 2.29 -12.21 7.40
CA TYR A 52 2.96 -10.92 7.50
C TYR A 52 2.61 -9.98 6.33
N GLN A 53 2.34 -10.53 5.14
CA GLN A 53 1.83 -9.76 4.01
C GLN A 53 0.39 -9.30 4.26
N VAL A 54 -0.42 -10.12 4.94
CA VAL A 54 -1.77 -9.71 5.37
C VAL A 54 -1.69 -8.56 6.37
N ILE A 55 -0.83 -8.67 7.40
CA ILE A 55 -0.61 -7.60 8.39
C ILE A 55 -0.13 -6.30 7.72
N PHE A 56 0.81 -6.41 6.78
CA PHE A 56 1.26 -5.27 5.96
C PHE A 56 0.10 -4.64 5.19
N SER A 57 -0.73 -5.46 4.56
CA SER A 57 -1.88 -4.99 3.76
C SER A 57 -2.93 -4.28 4.63
N LEU A 58 -3.19 -4.80 5.83
CA LEU A 58 -4.09 -4.16 6.79
C LEU A 58 -3.55 -2.81 7.28
N ALA A 59 -2.25 -2.73 7.57
CA ALA A 59 -1.61 -1.48 7.97
C ALA A 59 -1.63 -0.43 6.84
N TRP A 60 -1.38 -0.85 5.59
CA TRP A 60 -1.52 -0.01 4.41
C TRP A 60 -2.96 0.52 4.26
N LEU A 61 -3.95 -0.37 4.40
CA LEU A 61 -5.36 -0.06 4.25
C LEU A 61 -5.86 0.91 5.32
N LEU A 62 -5.37 0.80 6.56
CA LEU A 62 -5.67 1.75 7.63
C LEU A 62 -5.27 3.18 7.24
N ILE A 63 -4.06 3.37 6.69
CA ILE A 63 -3.60 4.69 6.24
C ILE A 63 -4.45 5.21 5.10
N VAL A 64 -4.76 4.36 4.12
CA VAL A 64 -5.55 4.76 2.95
C VAL A 64 -6.97 5.17 3.34
N ILE A 65 -7.61 4.43 4.25
CA ILE A 65 -8.91 4.84 4.81
C ILE A 65 -8.78 6.17 5.54
N ARG A 66 -7.74 6.34 6.36
CA ARG A 66 -7.53 7.59 7.09
C ARG A 66 -7.34 8.78 6.15
N ALA A 67 -6.62 8.59 5.05
CA ALA A 67 -6.34 9.59 4.03
C ALA A 67 -7.57 9.93 3.14
N GLY A 68 -8.52 9.00 3.00
CA GLY A 68 -9.81 9.25 2.37
C GLY A 68 -10.87 9.84 3.31
N SER A 69 -10.55 10.03 4.59
CA SER A 69 -11.46 10.62 5.59
C SER A 69 -11.02 12.04 5.93
N PRO A 70 -11.95 12.97 6.28
CA PRO A 70 -11.61 14.34 6.65
C PRO A 70 -10.54 14.42 7.76
N GLY A 71 -9.55 15.29 7.53
CA GLY A 71 -8.49 15.63 8.48
C GLY A 71 -8.90 16.68 9.51
N LEU A 72 -7.91 17.23 10.21
CA LEU A 72 -8.13 18.29 11.21
C LEU A 72 -8.56 19.64 10.59
N ALA A 73 -8.26 19.85 9.31
CA ALA A 73 -8.60 21.06 8.56
C ALA A 73 -9.57 20.76 7.39
N ASP A 74 -10.41 19.73 7.54
CA ASP A 74 -11.30 19.21 6.48
C ASP A 74 -10.58 18.79 5.19
N GLU A 75 -9.26 18.61 5.28
CA GLU A 75 -8.44 18.13 4.19
C GLU A 75 -8.71 16.65 3.92
N ILE A 76 -8.88 16.32 2.64
CA ILE A 76 -9.03 14.95 2.15
C ILE A 76 -7.90 14.72 1.16
N LEU A 77 -7.05 13.73 1.43
CA LEU A 77 -5.88 13.45 0.58
C LEU A 77 -6.23 12.54 -0.59
N ILE A 78 -7.22 11.66 -0.40
CA ILE A 78 -7.75 10.77 -1.45
C ILE A 78 -9.20 11.17 -1.72
N TYR A 79 -9.42 11.86 -2.84
CA TYR A 79 -10.75 12.29 -3.24
C TYR A 79 -11.53 11.16 -3.94
N GLY A 80 -12.85 11.25 -3.91
CA GLY A 80 -13.76 10.37 -4.68
C GLY A 80 -13.80 10.70 -6.18
N ASN A 81 -12.64 10.95 -6.78
CA ASN A 81 -12.45 11.23 -8.20
C ASN A 81 -11.73 10.05 -8.90
N THR A 82 -11.59 10.11 -10.22
CA THR A 82 -10.94 9.03 -10.99
C THR A 82 -9.57 8.61 -10.45
N PRO A 83 -8.57 9.50 -10.23
CA PRO A 83 -7.26 9.08 -9.73
C PRO A 83 -7.32 8.50 -8.30
N GLY A 84 -8.12 9.07 -7.40
CA GLY A 84 -8.28 8.53 -6.04
C GLY A 84 -8.94 7.15 -6.03
N ASN A 85 -9.96 6.95 -6.86
CA ASN A 85 -10.64 5.66 -6.99
C ASN A 85 -9.72 4.59 -7.60
N ILE A 86 -8.92 4.94 -8.62
CA ILE A 86 -7.92 4.03 -9.19
C ILE A 86 -6.84 3.70 -8.15
N PHE A 87 -6.40 4.67 -7.35
CA PHE A 87 -5.43 4.43 -6.29
C PHE A 87 -5.96 3.43 -5.24
N LEU A 88 -7.18 3.66 -4.76
CA LEU A 88 -7.80 2.80 -3.74
C LEU A 88 -8.06 1.39 -4.28
N LEU A 89 -8.79 1.26 -5.39
CA LEU A 89 -9.16 -0.04 -5.93
C LEU A 89 -7.96 -0.75 -6.56
N GLY A 90 -7.14 -0.02 -7.31
CA GLY A 90 -5.91 -0.54 -7.90
C GLY A 90 -4.90 -0.97 -6.83
N GLY A 91 -4.77 -0.20 -5.75
CA GLY A 91 -3.93 -0.55 -4.61
C GLY A 91 -4.38 -1.85 -3.93
N LEU A 92 -5.69 -2.04 -3.74
CA LEU A 92 -6.24 -3.31 -3.25
C LEU A 92 -5.94 -4.48 -4.19
N VAL A 93 -6.13 -4.31 -5.49
CA VAL A 93 -5.79 -5.33 -6.50
C VAL A 93 -4.30 -5.66 -6.43
N VAL A 94 -3.43 -4.66 -6.34
CA VAL A 94 -1.98 -4.83 -6.21
C VAL A 94 -1.60 -5.61 -4.96
N LEU A 95 -2.23 -5.34 -3.81
CA LEU A 95 -2.01 -6.11 -2.58
C LEU A 95 -2.43 -7.57 -2.77
N LEU A 96 -3.60 -7.83 -3.37
CA LEU A 96 -4.05 -9.19 -3.67
C LEU A 96 -3.08 -9.92 -4.60
N LEU A 97 -2.62 -9.26 -5.67
CA LEU A 97 -1.62 -9.81 -6.57
C LEU A 97 -0.33 -10.13 -5.83
N GLY A 98 0.17 -9.24 -4.97
CA GLY A 98 1.37 -9.47 -4.16
C GLY A 98 1.26 -10.63 -3.17
N LEU A 99 0.04 -10.90 -2.67
CA LEU A 99 -0.28 -12.03 -1.80
C LEU A 99 -0.28 -13.38 -2.54
N ILE A 100 -0.80 -13.39 -3.77
CA ILE A 100 -0.91 -14.60 -4.61
C ILE A 100 0.44 -14.93 -5.29
N THR A 101 1.21 -13.89 -5.66
CA THR A 101 2.45 -14.07 -6.41
C THR A 101 3.43 -14.97 -5.63
N PRO A 102 3.90 -16.09 -6.22
CA PRO A 102 4.78 -17.03 -5.54
C PRO A 102 6.08 -16.36 -5.14
N LYS A 103 6.62 -16.80 -4.01
CA LYS A 103 7.91 -16.32 -3.51
C LYS A 103 8.97 -16.97 -4.39
N SER A 104 9.85 -16.15 -4.95
CA SER A 104 11.04 -16.64 -5.63
C SER A 104 11.83 -17.48 -4.64
N LEU A 105 11.75 -18.80 -4.79
CA LEU A 105 12.57 -19.73 -4.03
C LEU A 105 13.95 -19.66 -4.67
N ASN A 106 14.79 -18.74 -4.20
CA ASN A 106 16.22 -18.84 -4.49
C ASN A 106 16.70 -20.06 -3.70
N ARG A 107 16.76 -21.21 -4.40
CA ARG A 107 17.55 -22.37 -3.98
C ARG A 107 19.02 -22.02 -4.06
#